data_AF-Q5U9Q1-F1
#
_entry.id   AF-Q5U9Q1-F1
#
_cell.length_a   1.000
_cell.length_b   1.000
_cell.length_c   1.000
_cell.angle_alpha   90.00
_cell.angle_beta   90.00
_cell.angle_gamma   90.00
#
_symmetry.space_group_name_H-M   'P 1'
#
loop_
_entity.id
_entity.type
_entity.pdbx_description
1 polymer ?
#
loop_
_entity_poly.entity_id
_entity_poly.type
_entity_poly.pdbx_seq_one_letter_code
_entity_poly.pdbx_strand_id
1 'polypeptide(L)'
;VLLINEIRVEQFTVYFDLMRVVNYSDEVVSFGINPTIHQQGSSQYFWVTHEEGEKLRELGYVLRNALDELYHCLAVTLARNVNEYFGIQETKHMLDQLEAKFPDLLKEVLRHATVQRISEVLQRLLSERVSVRNI
;
A
#
# COMPACT_ATOMS: atom_id res chain seq x y z
N VAL A 1 -13.92 5.11 -5.02
CA VAL A 1 -13.56 4.31 -6.22
C VAL A 1 -12.21 4.79 -6.71
N LEU A 2 -11.30 3.86 -7.03
CA LEU A 2 -10.00 4.13 -7.65
C LEU A 2 -10.08 3.89 -9.16
N LEU A 3 -9.64 4.88 -9.92
CA LEU A 3 -9.51 4.80 -11.38
C LEU A 3 -8.03 4.81 -11.74
N ILE A 4 -7.62 3.94 -12.67
CA ILE A 4 -6.32 4.00 -13.33
C ILE A 4 -6.61 4.01 -14.83
N ASN A 5 -6.05 4.99 -15.55
CA ASN A 5 -6.30 5.18 -16.98
C ASN A 5 -7.81 5.24 -17.31
N GLU A 6 -8.58 5.95 -16.46
CA GLU A 6 -10.05 6.08 -16.51
C GLU A 6 -10.85 4.77 -16.32
N ILE A 7 -10.17 3.64 -16.10
CA ILE A 7 -10.78 2.35 -15.83
C ILE A 7 -10.94 2.15 -14.33
N ARG A 8 -12.11 1.65 -13.90
CA ARG A 8 -12.36 1.28 -12.49
C ARG A 8 -11.51 0.08 -12.10
N VAL A 9 -10.59 0.29 -11.16
CA VAL A 9 -9.68 -0.76 -10.65
C VAL A 9 -10.16 -1.33 -9.33
N GLU A 10 -10.67 -0.48 -8.43
CA GLU A 10 -11.06 -0.87 -7.09
C GLU A 10 -12.15 0.06 -6.51
N GLN A 11 -12.95 -0.46 -5.59
CA GLN A 11 -13.88 0.30 -4.78
C GLN A 11 -13.68 -0.04 -3.30
N PHE A 12 -13.07 0.90 -2.58
CA PHE A 12 -12.89 0.80 -1.14
C PHE A 12 -14.13 1.25 -0.38
N THR A 13 -14.44 0.53 0.70
CA THR A 13 -15.39 0.97 1.73
C THR A 13 -14.60 1.36 2.96
N VAL A 14 -14.69 2.63 3.34
CA VAL A 14 -13.99 3.20 4.48
C VAL A 14 -15.02 3.97 5.30
N TYR A 15 -15.12 3.64 6.58
CA TYR A 15 -15.98 4.35 7.52
C TYR A 15 -15.18 5.46 8.18
N PHE A 16 -15.30 6.68 7.67
CA PHE A 16 -14.45 7.82 8.06
C PHE A 16 -14.53 8.19 9.55
N ASP A 17 -15.69 7.95 10.17
CA ASP A 17 -15.96 8.27 11.58
C ASP A 17 -15.69 7.10 12.54
N LEU A 18 -15.16 5.98 12.01
CA LEU A 18 -14.87 4.76 12.78
C LEU A 18 -13.38 4.40 12.74
N MET A 19 -13.00 3.51 13.65
CA MET A 19 -11.66 2.95 13.77
C MET A 19 -11.65 1.51 13.28
N ARG A 20 -10.70 1.15 12.41
CA ARG A 20 -10.50 -0.23 11.98
C ARG A 20 -9.74 -1.02 13.04
N VAL A 21 -10.24 -2.20 13.40
CA VAL A 21 -9.52 -3.18 14.21
C VAL A 21 -8.69 -4.08 13.28
N VAL A 22 -7.36 -3.95 13.33
CA VAL A 22 -6.45 -4.62 12.37
C VAL A 22 -6.27 -6.10 12.72
N ASN A 23 -6.12 -6.42 14.00
CA ASN A 23 -5.98 -7.77 14.54
C ASN A 23 -7.26 -8.23 15.23
N TYR A 24 -8.40 -8.08 14.56
CA TYR A 24 -9.71 -8.46 15.10
C TYR A 24 -9.75 -9.95 15.51
N SER A 25 -10.48 -10.23 16.58
CA SER A 25 -10.85 -11.57 17.02
C SER A 25 -12.30 -11.58 17.52
N ASP A 26 -12.93 -12.75 17.56
CA ASP A 26 -14.32 -12.89 18.03
C ASP A 26 -14.50 -12.58 19.53
N GLU A 27 -13.41 -12.44 20.29
CA GLU A 27 -13.45 -11.98 21.68
C GLU A 27 -14.03 -10.55 21.80
N VAL A 28 -13.90 -9.74 20.75
CA VAL A 28 -14.48 -8.39 20.70
C VAL A 28 -15.99 -8.41 20.95
N VAL A 29 -16.69 -9.38 20.38
CA VAL A 29 -18.15 -9.56 20.58
C VAL A 29 -18.45 -10.00 22.01
N SER A 30 -17.54 -10.76 22.62
CA SER A 30 -17.67 -11.20 24.03
C SER A 30 -17.56 -10.04 25.02
N PHE A 31 -16.91 -8.93 24.64
CA PHE A 31 -16.91 -7.68 25.40
C PHE A 31 -18.18 -6.83 25.21
N GLY A 32 -19.16 -7.32 24.44
CA GLY A 32 -20.40 -6.61 24.13
C GLY A 32 -20.27 -5.55 23.03
N ILE A 33 -19.16 -5.54 22.29
CA ILE A 33 -18.92 -4.62 21.18
C ILE A 33 -19.40 -5.26 19.89
N ASN A 34 -20.29 -4.58 19.15
CA ASN A 34 -20.80 -5.05 17.87
C ASN A 34 -20.12 -4.27 16.73
N PRO A 35 -19.06 -4.82 16.10
CA PRO A 35 -18.35 -4.10 15.05
C PRO A 35 -19.22 -3.96 13.79
N THR A 36 -19.03 -2.85 13.08
CA THR A 36 -19.48 -2.72 11.70
C THR A 36 -18.55 -3.54 10.81
N ILE A 37 -19.11 -4.54 10.13
CA ILE A 37 -18.35 -5.48 9.31
C ILE A 37 -18.52 -5.10 7.83
N HIS A 38 -17.41 -4.91 7.14
CA HIS A 38 -17.39 -4.84 5.68
C HIS A 38 -16.68 -6.06 5.11
N GLN A 39 -17.27 -6.69 4.11
CA GLN A 39 -16.70 -7.84 3.44
C GLN A 39 -16.37 -7.50 1.98
N GLN A 40 -15.15 -7.82 1.57
CA GLN A 40 -14.68 -7.67 0.20
C GLN A 40 -14.02 -8.98 -0.24
N GLY A 41 -14.74 -9.75 -1.07
CA GLY A 41 -14.35 -11.13 -1.38
C GLY A 41 -14.31 -12.01 -0.14
N SER A 42 -13.16 -12.63 0.14
CA SER A 42 -12.92 -13.43 1.35
C SER A 42 -12.39 -12.61 2.54
N SER A 43 -12.02 -11.34 2.34
CA SER A 43 -11.48 -10.50 3.40
C SER A 43 -12.59 -9.77 4.15
N GLN A 44 -12.49 -9.77 5.48
CA GLN A 44 -13.40 -9.04 6.37
C GLN A 44 -12.66 -7.90 7.06
N TYR A 45 -13.34 -6.77 7.19
CA TYR A 45 -12.85 -5.55 7.82
C TYR A 45 -13.80 -5.17 8.95
N PHE A 46 -13.26 -5.03 10.15
CA PHE A 46 -14.02 -4.76 11.36
C PHE A 46 -13.78 -3.34 11.81
N TRP A 47 -14.87 -2.61 12.02
CA TRP A 47 -14.86 -1.20 12.40
C TRP A 47 -15.63 -1.00 13.70
N VAL A 48 -15.08 -0.18 14.59
CA VAL A 48 -15.67 0.15 15.89
C VAL A 48 -15.69 1.66 16.07
N THR A 49 -16.52 2.14 17.00
CA THR A 49 -16.52 3.56 17.36
C THR A 49 -15.19 3.96 18.01
N HIS A 50 -14.90 5.26 18.08
CA HIS A 50 -13.71 5.76 18.77
C HIS A 50 -13.68 5.36 20.25
N GLU A 51 -14.83 5.38 20.94
CA GLU A 51 -14.92 5.00 22.36
C GLU A 51 -14.62 3.51 22.59
N GLU A 52 -15.21 2.64 21.77
CA GLU A 52 -14.93 1.20 21.81
C GLU A 52 -13.48 0.91 21.41
N GLY A 53 -12.95 1.68 20.46
CA GLY A 53 -11.56 1.59 20.05
C GLY A 53 -10.60 1.80 21.23
N GLU A 54 -10.76 2.86 22.01
CA GLU A 54 -9.86 3.10 23.15
C GLU A 54 -9.91 1.95 24.18
N LYS A 55 -11.08 1.36 24.43
CA LYS A 55 -11.22 0.16 25.27
C LYS A 55 -10.46 -1.04 24.69
N LEU A 56 -10.55 -1.25 23.38
CA LEU A 56 -9.83 -2.32 22.69
C LEU A 56 -8.31 -2.10 22.68
N ARG A 57 -7.83 -0.85 22.62
CA ARG A 57 -6.38 -0.57 22.72
C ARG A 57 -5.81 -1.02 24.06
N GLU A 58 -6.53 -0.80 25.16
CA GLU A 58 -6.10 -1.26 26.51
C GLU A 58 -5.96 -2.78 26.59
N LEU A 59 -6.72 -3.50 25.76
CA LEU A 59 -6.68 -4.96 25.64
C LEU A 59 -5.64 -5.46 24.62
N GLY A 60 -4.83 -4.56 24.04
CA GLY A 60 -3.76 -4.91 23.10
C GLY A 60 -4.19 -5.02 21.64
N TYR A 61 -5.40 -4.58 21.28
CA TYR A 61 -5.80 -4.51 19.88
C TYR A 61 -5.11 -3.34 19.16
N VAL A 62 -4.74 -3.59 17.91
CA VAL A 62 -4.15 -2.61 17.01
C VAL A 62 -5.26 -1.95 16.22
N LEU A 63 -5.41 -0.65 16.43
CA LEU A 63 -6.36 0.17 15.69
C LEU A 63 -5.68 0.98 14.60
N ARG A 64 -6.42 1.22 13.53
CA ARG A 64 -6.04 2.11 12.46
C ARG A 64 -7.17 3.10 12.19
N ASN A 65 -6.84 4.38 12.05
CA ASN A 65 -7.83 5.37 11.65
C ASN A 65 -8.25 5.14 10.19
N ALA A 66 -9.39 5.72 9.81
CA ALA A 66 -9.95 5.55 8.48
C ALA A 66 -9.05 6.07 7.35
N LEU A 67 -8.30 7.16 7.57
CA LEU A 67 -7.43 7.76 6.55
C LEU A 67 -6.19 6.91 6.28
N ASP A 68 -5.57 6.38 7.33
CA ASP A 68 -4.44 5.46 7.25
C ASP A 68 -4.87 4.13 6.60
N GLU A 69 -6.10 3.68 6.87
CA GLU A 69 -6.64 2.51 6.18
C GLU A 69 -6.86 2.79 4.70
N LEU A 70 -7.44 3.93 4.35
CA LEU A 70 -7.59 4.35 2.96
C LEU A 70 -6.23 4.45 2.25
N TYR A 71 -5.25 5.08 2.89
CA TYR A 71 -3.88 5.17 2.36
C TYR A 71 -3.28 3.78 2.13
N HIS A 72 -3.41 2.88 3.11
CA HIS A 72 -2.92 1.50 2.98
C HIS A 72 -3.59 0.77 1.82
N CYS A 73 -4.91 0.83 1.70
CA CYS A 73 -5.67 0.20 0.62
C CYS A 73 -5.28 0.74 -0.77
N LEU A 74 -5.09 2.05 -0.88
CA LEU A 74 -4.60 2.71 -2.09
C LEU A 74 -3.17 2.27 -2.41
N ALA A 75 -2.25 2.34 -1.46
CA ALA A 75 -0.86 1.98 -1.64
C ALA A 75 -0.68 0.53 -2.10
N VAL A 76 -1.42 -0.39 -1.48
CA VAL A 76 -1.44 -1.81 -1.88
C VAL A 76 -1.93 -1.99 -3.31
N THR A 77 -2.98 -1.27 -3.69
CA THR A 77 -3.58 -1.40 -5.02
C THR A 77 -2.71 -0.75 -6.10
N LEU A 78 -2.11 0.41 -5.81
CA LEU A 78 -1.19 1.09 -6.69
C LEU A 78 0.07 0.26 -6.91
N ALA A 79 0.69 -0.26 -5.84
CA ALA A 79 1.88 -1.11 -5.96
C ALA A 79 1.64 -2.32 -6.87
N ARG A 80 0.46 -2.97 -6.77
CA ARG A 80 0.09 -4.08 -7.67
C ARG A 80 -0.06 -3.65 -9.13
N ASN A 81 -0.47 -2.41 -9.37
CA ASN A 81 -0.67 -1.84 -10.71
C ASN A 81 0.50 -0.92 -11.14
N VAL A 82 1.71 -1.16 -10.60
CA VAL A 82 2.86 -0.29 -10.85
C VAL A 82 3.21 -0.13 -12.34
N ASN A 83 2.96 -1.17 -13.14
CA ASN A 83 3.22 -1.16 -14.58
C ASN A 83 2.39 -0.12 -15.35
N GLU A 84 1.30 0.37 -14.77
CA GLU A 84 0.43 1.38 -15.40
C GLU A 84 0.98 2.80 -15.31
N TYR A 85 1.91 3.07 -14.38
CA TYR A 85 2.43 4.42 -14.12
C TYR A 85 3.94 4.51 -13.89
N PHE A 86 4.65 3.37 -13.86
CA PHE A 86 6.10 3.32 -13.73
C PHE A 86 6.68 2.46 -14.84
N GLY A 87 7.52 3.05 -15.68
CA GLY A 87 8.20 2.38 -16.78
C GLY A 87 9.60 2.92 -17.05
N ILE A 88 9.99 2.89 -18.32
CA ILE A 88 11.36 3.24 -18.75
C ILE A 88 11.66 4.71 -18.48
N GLN A 89 10.67 5.61 -18.60
CA GLN A 89 10.86 7.04 -18.40
C GLN A 89 11.12 7.38 -16.93
N GLU A 90 10.32 6.84 -16.01
CA GLU A 90 10.52 7.01 -14.57
C GLU A 90 11.85 6.38 -14.13
N THR A 91 12.17 5.20 -14.66
CA THR A 91 13.47 4.56 -14.43
C THR A 91 14.61 5.44 -14.91
N LYS A 92 14.53 6.00 -16.12
CA LYS A 92 15.58 6.88 -16.66
C LYS A 92 15.75 8.12 -15.78
N HIS A 93 14.65 8.73 -15.34
CA HIS A 93 14.69 9.86 -14.42
C HIS A 93 15.39 9.52 -13.09
N MET A 94 15.11 8.34 -12.51
CA MET A 94 15.79 7.88 -11.29
C MET A 94 17.29 7.64 -11.53
N LEU A 95 17.65 7.04 -12.67
CA LEU A 95 19.05 6.82 -13.04
C LEU A 95 19.79 8.15 -13.28
N ASP A 96 19.15 9.16 -13.86
CA ASP A 96 19.74 10.49 -14.05
C ASP A 96 20.02 11.18 -12.70
N GLN A 97 19.12 11.05 -11.73
CA GLN A 97 19.36 11.51 -10.35
C GLN A 97 20.51 10.75 -9.67
N LEU A 98 20.64 9.46 -9.96
CA LEU A 98 21.74 8.63 -9.46
C LEU A 98 23.07 9.02 -10.09
N GLU A 99 23.09 9.32 -11.39
CA GLU A 99 24.28 9.74 -12.14
C GLU A 99 24.92 10.98 -11.50
N ALA A 100 24.10 11.93 -11.04
CA ALA A 100 24.58 13.14 -10.38
C ALA A 100 25.33 12.86 -9.05
N LYS A 101 25.07 11.73 -8.39
CA LYS A 101 25.69 11.34 -7.12
C LYS A 101 26.80 10.30 -7.28
N PHE A 102 26.60 9.32 -8.17
CA PHE A 102 27.47 8.16 -8.35
C PHE A 102 27.64 7.84 -9.86
N PRO A 103 28.32 8.71 -10.62
CA PRO A 103 28.41 8.57 -12.09
C PRO A 103 29.16 7.30 -12.52
N ASP A 104 30.22 6.91 -11.80
CA ASP A 104 31.01 5.73 -12.15
C ASP A 104 30.26 4.41 -11.86
N LEU A 105 29.45 4.38 -10.80
CA LEU A 105 28.58 3.24 -10.50
C LEU A 105 27.55 3.06 -11.62
N LEU A 106 26.88 4.14 -12.01
CA LEU A 106 25.88 4.07 -13.08
C LEU A 106 26.49 3.63 -14.41
N LYS A 107 27.66 4.16 -14.76
CA LYS A 107 28.39 3.76 -15.98
C LYS A 107 28.69 2.26 -15.99
N GLU A 108 29.11 1.69 -14.86
CA GLU A 108 29.40 0.26 -14.77
C GLU A 108 28.11 -0.57 -14.84
N VAL A 109 27.04 -0.17 -14.16
CA VAL A 109 25.74 -0.86 -14.23
C VAL A 109 25.22 -0.89 -15.67
N LEU A 110 25.30 0.24 -16.40
CA LEU A 110 24.81 0.34 -17.77
C LEU A 110 25.63 -0.47 -18.79
N ARG A 111 26.84 -0.95 -18.43
CA ARG A 111 27.59 -1.90 -19.26
C ARG A 111 27.00 -3.31 -19.23
N HIS A 112 26.38 -3.69 -18.12
CA HIS A 112 25.84 -5.03 -17.90
C HIS A 112 24.31 -5.10 -18.03
N ALA A 113 23.61 -3.98 -17.82
CA ALA A 113 22.14 -3.93 -17.88
C ALA A 113 21.66 -2.69 -18.64
N THR A 114 20.70 -2.89 -19.55
CA THR A 114 20.03 -1.79 -20.25
C THR A 114 19.03 -1.09 -19.32
N VAL A 115 18.68 0.17 -19.61
CA VAL A 115 17.64 0.90 -18.88
C VAL A 115 16.31 0.12 -18.86
N GLN A 116 15.97 -0.56 -19.96
CA GLN A 116 14.80 -1.44 -20.01
C GLN A 116 14.89 -2.59 -19.01
N ARG A 117 16.03 -3.29 -18.95
CA ARG A 117 16.22 -4.39 -17.99
C ARG A 117 16.13 -3.90 -16.54
N ILE A 118 16.69 -2.73 -16.24
CA ILE A 118 16.60 -2.11 -14.92
C ILE A 118 15.13 -1.78 -14.60
N SER A 119 14.41 -1.17 -15.55
CA SER A 119 12.98 -0.86 -15.40
C SER A 119 12.15 -2.10 -15.08
N GLU A 120 12.39 -3.21 -15.78
CA GLU A 120 11.70 -4.49 -15.53
C GLU A 120 11.98 -5.02 -14.11
N VAL A 121 13.22 -4.90 -13.63
CA VAL A 121 13.58 -5.31 -12.26
C VAL A 121 12.89 -4.43 -11.22
N LEU A 122 12.92 -3.11 -11.39
CA LEU A 122 12.27 -2.17 -10.46
C LEU A 122 10.74 -2.38 -10.43
N GLN A 123 10.11 -2.59 -11.58
CA GLN A 123 8.69 -2.93 -11.68
C GLN A 123 8.36 -4.21 -10.91
N ARG A 124 9.16 -5.28 -11.06
CA ARG A 124 8.94 -6.54 -10.32
C ARG A 124 9.03 -6.33 -8.82
N LEU A 125 10.07 -5.62 -8.34
CA LEU A 125 10.21 -5.30 -6.92
C LEU A 125 9.02 -4.51 -6.39
N LEU A 126 8.60 -3.46 -7.09
CA LEU A 126 7.46 -2.64 -6.69
C LEU A 126 6.13 -3.42 -6.72
N SER A 127 5.95 -4.32 -7.69
CA SER A 127 4.77 -5.18 -7.80
C SER A 127 4.63 -6.13 -6.60
N GLU A 128 5.76 -6.53 -6.01
CA GLU A 128 5.85 -7.32 -4.78
C GLU A 128 5.87 -6.46 -3.51
N ARG A 129 5.58 -5.15 -3.64
CA ARG A 129 5.58 -4.16 -2.54
C ARG A 129 6.95 -3.93 -1.90
N VAL A 130 8.03 -4.19 -2.63
CA VAL A 130 9.40 -3.87 -2.20
C VAL A 130 9.75 -2.45 -2.64
N SER A 131 10.20 -1.63 -1.69
CA SER A 131 10.57 -0.23 -1.97
C SER A 131 11.89 -0.14 -2.73
N VAL A 132 11.92 0.70 -3.77
CA VAL A 132 13.13 1.03 -4.57
C VAL A 132 13.74 2.38 -4.18
N ARG A 133 13.40 2.91 -2.99
CA ARG A 133 13.89 4.21 -2.51
C ARG A 133 15.40 4.25 -2.29
N ASN A 134 16.00 3.10 -1.98
CA ASN A 134 17.44 2.99 -1.77
C ASN A 134 18.17 2.84 -3.10
N ILE A 135 18.05 3.85 -3.96
CA ILE A 135 18.86 4.02 -5.17
C ILE A 135 19.78 5.22 -4.99
#